data_AF-A0AAD6Y090-F1
#
_entry.id   AF-A0AAD6Y090-F1
#
_cell.length_a   1.000
_cell.length_b   1.000
_cell.length_c   1.000
_cell.angle_alpha   90.00
_cell.angle_beta   90.00
_cell.angle_gamma   90.00
#
_symmetry.space_group_name_H-M   'P 1'
#
loop_
_entity.id
_entity.type
_entity.pdbx_description
1 polymer ?
#
loop_
_entity_poly.entity_id
_entity_poly.type
_entity_poly.pdbx_seq_one_letter_code
_entity_poly.pdbx_strand_id
1 'polypeptide(L)'
;MTVKPKLHISSALTMCSLAAHPPAFGAPAKTCPVTTMSHEHGYQPPREGDLRSVCPALNTMANHGYISRDGKDISPYMVYSGLMACYGLSSPLAVLLTVGGWLLVERYFGQRLNLFEIGLHNGVEHDASVVHLDCPPGQKNAPIEIQPELVADFAAHVVERAREDSCSMEVEERDVFVTERDIALTRVRRERLSEPLSAMHAEMARGEMAIILGVWHQRVDGAEGAPLQWLRTWLAEERLPSGWKPDHVNTLMDVMHRASAIRKEMNRIREEERKVDSTRRKRRRGVLDIVVYFCGLVYDYLVRYLV
;
A
#
# COMPACT_ATOMS: atom_id res chain seq x y z
N MET A 1 -19.28 -60.68 -33.76
CA MET A 1 -19.25 -60.62 -32.28
C MET A 1 -18.00 -59.84 -31.88
N THR A 2 -18.24 -58.59 -31.51
CA THR A 2 -17.28 -57.57 -31.10
C THR A 2 -16.93 -57.74 -29.63
N VAL A 3 -15.64 -57.90 -29.30
CA VAL A 3 -15.16 -57.84 -27.91
C VAL A 3 -14.16 -56.69 -27.81
N LYS A 4 -14.59 -55.62 -27.14
CA LYS A 4 -13.77 -54.46 -26.75
C LYS A 4 -12.82 -54.86 -25.60
N PRO A 5 -11.60 -54.30 -25.51
CA PRO A 5 -10.84 -54.33 -24.27
C PRO A 5 -11.29 -53.20 -23.34
N LYS A 6 -11.31 -53.54 -22.04
CA LYS A 6 -11.65 -52.68 -20.91
C LYS A 6 -10.54 -51.67 -20.63
N LEU A 7 -10.95 -50.42 -20.44
CA LEU A 7 -10.16 -49.32 -19.88
C LEU A 7 -10.02 -49.57 -18.36
N HIS A 8 -8.79 -49.70 -17.86
CA HIS A 8 -8.51 -49.61 -16.42
C HIS A 8 -7.50 -48.49 -16.16
N ILE A 9 -7.92 -47.65 -15.22
CA ILE A 9 -7.40 -46.34 -14.83
C ILE A 9 -5.98 -46.50 -14.26
N SER A 10 -5.01 -45.87 -14.92
CA SER A 10 -3.62 -45.78 -14.44
C SER A 10 -3.51 -44.68 -13.40
N SER A 11 -3.03 -45.04 -12.22
CA SER A 11 -2.59 -44.15 -11.15
C SER A 11 -1.49 -43.23 -11.69
N ALA A 12 -1.78 -41.95 -11.89
CA ALA A 12 -0.78 -40.95 -12.22
C ALA A 12 -0.10 -40.49 -10.93
N LEU A 13 1.04 -41.10 -10.62
CA LEU A 13 2.01 -40.51 -9.70
C LEU A 13 2.51 -39.20 -10.31
N THR A 14 2.33 -38.14 -9.53
CA THR A 14 2.88 -36.81 -9.65
C THR A 14 4.38 -36.85 -10.00
N MET A 15 4.71 -36.55 -11.25
CA MET A 15 6.00 -35.99 -11.60
C MET A 15 5.83 -34.47 -11.61
N CYS A 16 6.08 -33.87 -10.45
CA CYS A 16 6.27 -32.44 -10.34
C CYS A 16 7.51 -32.11 -11.17
N SER A 17 7.29 -31.64 -12.39
CA SER A 17 8.33 -31.10 -13.25
C SER A 17 9.00 -29.97 -12.47
N LEU A 18 10.30 -30.11 -12.19
CA LEU A 18 11.16 -29.02 -11.73
C LEU A 18 11.12 -27.91 -12.79
N ALA A 19 10.15 -27.01 -12.65
CA ALA A 19 10.14 -25.76 -13.37
C ALA A 19 11.37 -24.98 -12.89
N ALA A 20 12.20 -24.58 -13.86
CA ALA A 20 13.36 -23.74 -13.60
C ALA A 20 12.89 -22.48 -12.85
N HIS A 21 13.55 -22.19 -11.73
CA HIS A 21 13.24 -21.02 -10.92
C HIS A 21 13.54 -19.75 -11.74
N PRO A 22 12.69 -18.72 -11.72
CA PRO A 22 13.04 -17.42 -12.27
C PRO A 22 14.24 -16.83 -11.50
N PRO A 23 15.08 -16.01 -12.15
CA PRO A 23 16.28 -15.48 -11.51
C PRO A 23 15.90 -14.65 -10.30
N ALA A 24 16.48 -15.00 -9.15
CA ALA A 24 16.36 -14.24 -7.91
C ALA A 24 16.65 -12.75 -8.17
N PHE A 25 15.81 -11.87 -7.61
CA PHE A 25 16.00 -10.42 -7.69
C PHE A 25 17.40 -10.05 -7.19
N GLY A 26 18.28 -9.74 -8.14
CA GLY A 26 19.72 -9.62 -7.93
C GLY A 26 20.14 -8.37 -7.17
N ALA A 27 21.41 -8.37 -6.77
CA ALA A 27 22.13 -7.31 -6.06
C ALA A 27 21.84 -5.89 -6.61
N PRO A 28 21.97 -4.83 -5.77
CA PRO A 28 21.64 -3.46 -6.14
C PRO A 28 22.44 -3.01 -7.38
N ALA A 29 21.74 -2.79 -8.50
CA ALA A 29 22.36 -2.29 -9.72
C ALA A 29 22.78 -0.81 -9.55
N LYS A 30 23.93 -0.45 -10.12
CA LYS A 30 24.46 0.94 -10.19
C LYS A 30 23.79 1.79 -11.29
N THR A 31 22.84 1.22 -12.03
CA THR A 31 22.17 1.83 -13.19
C THR A 31 20.68 1.99 -12.92
N CYS A 32 20.06 3.04 -13.47
CA CYS A 32 18.60 3.20 -13.40
C CYS A 32 17.95 1.99 -14.05
N PRO A 33 16.94 1.38 -13.42
CA PRO A 33 16.33 0.19 -13.97
C PRO A 33 15.40 0.52 -15.18
N VAL A 34 15.00 1.80 -15.34
CA VAL A 34 14.13 2.28 -16.41
C VAL A 34 14.88 2.59 -17.71
N THR A 35 16.06 3.21 -17.61
CA THR A 35 16.90 3.53 -18.77
C THR A 35 18.14 2.63 -18.73
N THR A 36 18.18 1.60 -19.56
CA THR A 36 19.36 0.74 -19.78
C THR A 36 20.60 1.51 -20.28
N MET A 37 20.49 2.83 -20.44
CA MET A 37 21.58 3.79 -20.63
C MET A 37 22.08 4.29 -19.27
N SER A 38 23.20 3.70 -18.85
CA SER A 38 23.89 3.96 -17.58
C SER A 38 24.39 5.40 -17.50
N HIS A 39 23.75 6.22 -16.65
CA HIS A 39 24.33 7.12 -15.65
C HIS A 39 23.33 8.23 -15.23
N GLU A 40 22.50 8.71 -16.15
CA GLU A 40 21.63 9.89 -15.93
C GLU A 40 20.63 9.66 -14.78
N HIS A 41 19.92 8.53 -14.79
CA HIS A 41 18.89 8.23 -13.80
C HIS A 41 19.30 7.22 -12.72
N GLY A 42 20.60 6.94 -12.59
CA GLY A 42 21.09 6.04 -11.54
C GLY A 42 20.63 6.50 -10.15
N TYR A 43 20.31 5.55 -9.26
CA TYR A 43 19.97 5.87 -7.88
C TYR A 43 21.13 6.60 -7.20
N GLN A 44 20.82 7.73 -6.59
CA GLN A 44 21.70 8.44 -5.68
C GLN A 44 20.89 8.80 -4.43
N PRO A 45 21.35 8.42 -3.23
CA PRO A 45 20.68 8.84 -2.01
C PRO A 45 20.74 10.37 -1.87
N PRO A 46 19.76 10.99 -1.17
CA PRO A 46 19.79 12.42 -0.90
C PRO A 46 21.07 12.79 -0.13
N ARG A 47 21.66 13.93 -0.47
CA ARG A 47 22.83 14.50 0.19
C ARG A 47 22.40 15.53 1.23
N GLU A 48 23.34 15.93 2.07
CA GLU A 48 23.11 17.04 3.00
C GLU A 48 22.71 18.31 2.23
N GLY A 49 21.58 18.90 2.64
CA GLY A 49 21.01 20.10 2.00
C GLY A 49 20.07 19.82 0.83
N ASP A 50 19.92 18.58 0.39
CA ASP A 50 18.86 18.19 -0.54
C ASP A 50 17.49 18.19 0.18
N LEU A 51 16.43 18.57 -0.52
CA LEU A 51 15.08 18.62 0.00
C LEU A 51 14.27 17.41 -0.46
N ARG A 52 13.48 16.85 0.45
CA ARG A 52 12.54 15.75 0.19
C ARG A 52 11.16 16.11 0.75
N SER A 53 10.17 15.35 0.33
CA SER A 53 8.75 15.55 0.63
C SER A 53 8.18 14.39 1.45
N VAL A 54 6.89 14.46 1.77
CA VAL A 54 6.10 13.33 2.30
C VAL A 54 5.68 12.31 1.22
N CYS A 55 6.07 12.53 -0.04
CA CYS A 55 5.66 11.71 -1.17
C CYS A 55 6.82 10.81 -1.65
N PRO A 56 6.76 9.48 -1.38
CA PRO A 56 7.80 8.56 -1.82
C PRO A 56 8.01 8.56 -3.34
N ALA A 57 6.95 8.83 -4.11
CA ALA A 57 7.02 8.87 -5.57
C ALA A 57 7.91 10.02 -6.08
N LEU A 58 7.70 11.23 -5.58
CA LEU A 58 8.48 12.42 -5.93
C LEU A 58 9.92 12.30 -5.43
N ASN A 59 10.10 11.79 -4.21
CA ASN A 59 11.42 11.59 -3.64
C ASN A 59 12.23 10.57 -4.43
N THR A 60 11.61 9.46 -4.85
CA THR A 60 12.23 8.48 -5.73
C THR A 60 12.61 9.10 -7.08
N MET A 61 11.74 9.92 -7.68
CA MET A 61 12.09 10.63 -8.91
C MET A 61 13.29 11.56 -8.74
N ALA A 62 13.44 12.24 -7.59
CA ALA A 62 14.62 13.05 -7.29
C ALA A 62 15.87 12.16 -7.07
N ASN A 63 15.76 11.08 -6.32
CA ASN A 63 16.85 10.10 -6.10
C ASN A 63 17.33 9.45 -7.40
N HIS A 64 16.45 9.36 -8.40
CA HIS A 64 16.74 8.87 -9.74
C HIS A 64 16.89 9.99 -10.78
N GLY A 65 16.92 11.26 -10.40
CA GLY A 65 17.18 12.38 -11.33
C GLY A 65 16.14 12.59 -12.44
N TYR A 66 14.92 12.08 -12.29
CA TYR A 66 13.78 12.42 -13.17
C TYR A 66 13.25 13.82 -12.93
N ILE A 67 13.47 14.32 -11.71
CA ILE A 67 13.32 15.73 -11.33
C ILE A 67 14.63 16.19 -10.67
N SER A 68 14.74 17.45 -10.25
CA SER A 68 15.98 17.95 -9.65
C SER A 68 16.38 17.11 -8.45
N ARG A 69 17.62 16.61 -8.44
CA ARG A 69 18.12 15.68 -7.40
C ARG A 69 18.18 16.33 -6.01
N ASP A 70 18.42 17.64 -5.99
CA ASP A 70 18.42 18.44 -4.76
C ASP A 70 17.01 18.78 -4.26
N GLY A 71 15.96 18.39 -4.99
CA GLY A 71 14.56 18.65 -4.65
C GLY A 71 14.18 20.13 -4.65
N LYS A 72 14.96 21.00 -5.31
CA LYS A 72 14.73 22.44 -5.35
C LYS A 72 14.26 22.91 -6.72
N ASP A 73 13.58 24.05 -6.73
CA ASP A 73 13.19 24.78 -7.96
C ASP A 73 12.44 23.89 -8.98
N ILE A 74 11.59 23.00 -8.49
CA ILE A 74 10.85 22.04 -9.29
C ILE A 74 9.72 22.76 -10.02
N SER A 75 9.72 22.66 -11.35
CA SER A 75 8.61 23.18 -12.17
C SER A 75 7.50 22.14 -12.36
N PRO A 76 6.25 22.57 -12.63
CA PRO A 76 5.16 21.63 -12.95
C PRO A 76 5.53 20.70 -14.11
N TYR A 77 6.18 21.20 -15.15
CA TYR A 77 6.58 20.40 -16.31
C TYR A 77 7.58 19.29 -15.97
N MET A 78 8.49 19.54 -15.01
CA MET A 78 9.41 18.51 -14.53
C MET A 78 8.66 17.37 -13.84
N VAL A 79 7.66 17.68 -13.00
CA VAL A 79 6.83 16.65 -12.36
C VAL A 79 5.99 15.89 -13.39
N TYR A 80 5.33 16.61 -14.30
CA TYR A 80 4.53 16.02 -15.37
C TYR A 80 5.35 15.03 -16.22
N SER A 81 6.51 15.47 -16.73
CA SER A 81 7.37 14.62 -17.56
C SER A 81 8.01 13.48 -16.75
N GLY A 82 8.43 13.76 -15.51
CA GLY A 82 9.00 12.76 -14.60
C GLY A 82 8.02 11.64 -14.26
N LEU A 83 6.75 11.96 -13.97
CA LEU A 83 5.72 10.95 -13.69
C LEU A 83 5.52 9.98 -14.86
N MET A 84 5.52 10.49 -16.09
CA MET A 84 5.40 9.67 -17.29
C MET A 84 6.67 8.85 -17.52
N ALA A 85 7.86 9.46 -17.44
CA ALA A 85 9.12 8.82 -17.75
C ALA A 85 9.59 7.82 -16.68
N CYS A 86 9.34 8.10 -15.40
CA CYS A 86 9.76 7.28 -14.27
C CYS A 86 8.79 6.12 -14.00
N TYR A 87 7.49 6.40 -14.06
CA TYR A 87 6.45 5.46 -13.62
C TYR A 87 5.51 4.97 -14.72
N GLY A 88 5.64 5.47 -15.95
CA GLY A 88 4.74 5.10 -17.04
C GLY A 88 3.31 5.59 -16.83
N LEU A 89 3.10 6.71 -16.12
CA LEU A 89 1.74 7.25 -15.97
C LEU A 89 1.22 7.81 -17.30
N SER A 90 -0.09 7.72 -17.52
CA SER A 90 -0.70 8.36 -18.68
C SER A 90 -0.66 9.89 -18.57
N SER A 91 -0.62 10.59 -19.70
CA SER A 91 -0.61 12.06 -19.72
C SER A 91 -1.80 12.68 -18.95
N PRO A 92 -3.07 12.22 -19.10
CA PRO A 92 -4.18 12.75 -18.31
C PRO A 92 -3.99 12.60 -16.79
N LEU A 93 -3.48 11.45 -16.35
CA LEU A 93 -3.19 11.22 -14.94
C LEU A 93 -2.05 12.13 -14.44
N ALA A 94 -0.97 12.25 -15.22
CA ALA A 94 0.16 13.10 -14.88
C ALA A 94 -0.23 14.59 -14.82
N VAL A 95 -1.09 15.07 -15.73
CA VAL A 95 -1.64 16.43 -15.68
C VAL A 95 -2.47 16.62 -14.42
N LEU A 96 -3.38 15.69 -14.11
CA LEU A 96 -4.22 15.78 -12.91
C LEU A 96 -3.37 15.87 -11.63
N LEU A 97 -2.38 14.99 -11.47
CA LEU A 97 -1.51 14.96 -10.29
C LEU A 97 -0.66 16.23 -10.19
N THR A 98 -0.12 16.70 -11.31
CA THR A 98 0.73 17.90 -11.34
C THR A 98 -0.07 19.16 -11.04
N VAL A 99 -1.16 19.40 -11.77
CA VAL A 99 -1.98 20.61 -11.61
C VAL A 99 -2.71 20.60 -10.28
N GLY A 100 -3.32 19.46 -9.92
CA GLY A 100 -4.01 19.28 -8.64
C GLY A 100 -3.08 19.46 -7.46
N GLY A 101 -1.88 18.87 -7.51
CA GLY A 101 -0.86 19.04 -6.48
C GLY A 101 -0.47 20.50 -6.29
N TRP A 102 -0.21 21.23 -7.37
CA TRP A 102 0.12 22.66 -7.32
C TRP A 102 -0.98 23.51 -6.70
N LEU A 103 -2.23 23.28 -7.09
CA LEU A 103 -3.37 24.00 -6.51
C LEU A 103 -3.49 23.74 -5.01
N LEU A 104 -3.33 22.47 -4.59
CA LEU A 104 -3.43 22.06 -3.19
C LEU A 104 -2.28 22.56 -2.32
N VAL A 105 -1.12 22.87 -2.90
CA VAL A 105 -0.01 23.54 -2.19
C VAL A 105 0.02 25.06 -2.41
N GLU A 106 -1.08 25.64 -2.89
CA GLU A 106 -1.25 27.08 -3.11
C GLU A 106 -0.20 27.69 -4.06
N ARG A 107 0.24 26.92 -5.06
CA ARG A 107 1.16 27.34 -6.11
C ARG A 107 0.43 27.59 -7.42
N TYR A 108 0.44 28.83 -7.88
CA TYR A 108 -0.35 29.29 -9.03
C TYR A 108 0.54 29.73 -10.20
N PHE A 109 -0.03 29.81 -11.40
CA PHE A 109 0.62 30.36 -12.60
C PHE A 109 1.99 29.73 -12.94
N GLY A 110 2.18 28.45 -12.65
CA GLY A 110 3.41 27.73 -12.93
C GLY A 110 4.59 28.07 -12.01
N GLN A 111 4.32 28.67 -10.84
CA GLN A 111 5.32 28.86 -9.79
C GLN A 111 6.09 27.58 -9.52
N ARG A 112 7.39 27.69 -9.31
CA ARG A 112 8.22 26.55 -8.91
C ARG A 112 8.08 26.31 -7.40
N LEU A 113 8.33 25.07 -6.99
CA LEU A 113 8.33 24.69 -5.57
C LEU A 113 9.56 23.87 -5.22
N ASN A 114 9.89 23.86 -3.93
CA ASN A 114 10.80 22.88 -3.35
C ASN A 114 10.00 21.68 -2.85
N LEU A 115 10.54 20.46 -2.95
CA LEU A 115 9.82 19.23 -2.62
C LEU A 115 9.21 19.23 -1.21
N PHE A 116 9.90 19.81 -0.23
CA PHE A 116 9.40 19.93 1.15
C PHE A 116 8.02 20.61 1.23
N GLU A 117 7.68 21.49 0.28
CA GLU A 117 6.42 22.21 0.28
C GLU A 117 5.20 21.32 -0.07
N ILE A 118 5.43 20.15 -0.65
CA ILE A 118 4.39 19.11 -0.80
C ILE A 118 3.89 18.62 0.56
N GLY A 119 4.70 18.77 1.61
CA GLY A 119 4.32 18.46 2.99
C GLY A 119 3.33 19.45 3.61
N LEU A 120 2.81 20.45 2.88
CA LEU A 120 1.79 21.37 3.39
C LEU A 120 0.56 20.60 3.88
N HIS A 121 0.32 20.66 5.20
CA HIS A 121 -0.76 19.93 5.83
C HIS A 121 -2.13 20.43 5.40
N ASN A 122 -3.05 19.49 5.16
CA ASN A 122 -4.36 19.69 4.52
C ASN A 122 -4.30 20.19 3.07
N GLY A 123 -3.10 20.28 2.47
CA GLY A 123 -2.91 20.43 1.04
C GLY A 123 -2.92 19.06 0.37
N VAL A 124 -1.78 18.69 -0.23
CA VAL A 124 -1.56 17.33 -0.71
C VAL A 124 -1.36 16.37 0.45
N GLU A 125 -0.59 16.81 1.46
CA GLU A 125 -0.33 16.03 2.66
C GLU A 125 -1.59 15.88 3.51
N HIS A 126 -1.75 14.68 4.10
CA HIS A 126 -2.81 14.36 5.02
C HIS A 126 -2.38 13.30 6.04
N ASP A 127 -3.08 13.29 7.18
CA ASP A 127 -2.89 12.31 8.25
C ASP A 127 -3.23 10.87 7.81
N ALA A 128 -2.93 9.91 8.69
CA ALA A 128 -3.10 8.49 8.44
C ALA A 128 -2.28 8.00 7.23
N SER A 129 -1.14 8.62 6.95
CA SER A 129 -0.20 8.19 5.91
C SER A 129 0.31 6.76 6.16
N VAL A 130 0.68 6.03 5.09
CA VAL A 130 1.11 4.61 5.21
C VAL A 130 2.41 4.48 6.00
N VAL A 131 3.38 5.37 5.77
CA VAL A 131 4.73 5.28 6.34
C VAL A 131 5.23 6.56 7.01
N HIS A 132 4.41 7.61 7.06
CA HIS A 132 4.73 8.87 7.74
C HIS A 132 3.84 9.06 8.96
N LEU A 133 4.35 9.83 9.92
CA LEU A 133 3.58 10.30 11.07
C LEU A 133 2.63 11.42 10.64
N ASP A 134 1.55 11.58 11.39
CA ASP A 134 0.59 12.66 11.21
C ASP A 134 1.24 14.02 11.49
N CYS A 135 0.65 15.09 10.94
CA CYS A 135 1.15 16.43 11.19
C CYS A 135 0.92 16.83 12.67
N PRO A 136 1.96 17.21 13.42
CA PRO A 136 1.78 17.62 14.80
C PRO A 136 0.87 18.86 14.91
N PRO A 137 0.03 18.96 15.95
CA PRO A 137 -0.85 20.10 16.14
C PRO A 137 -0.10 21.45 16.07
N GLY A 138 -0.60 22.36 15.22
CA GLY A 138 -0.04 23.70 15.04
C GLY A 138 1.15 23.78 14.07
N GLN A 139 1.60 22.66 13.50
CA GLN A 139 2.60 22.68 12.44
C GLN A 139 1.95 22.90 11.06
N LYS A 140 2.68 23.60 10.18
CA LYS A 140 2.23 23.85 8.80
C LYS A 140 2.51 22.66 7.90
N ASN A 141 3.64 21.98 8.12
CA ASN A 141 4.07 20.86 7.31
C ASN A 141 4.29 19.61 8.17
N ALA A 142 3.95 18.44 7.63
CA ALA A 142 4.16 17.17 8.31
C ALA A 142 5.65 16.74 8.30
N PRO A 143 6.04 15.87 9.25
CA PRO A 143 7.34 15.20 9.23
C PRO A 143 7.51 14.37 7.96
N ILE A 144 8.70 14.41 7.36
CA ILE A 144 8.99 13.70 6.10
C ILE A 144 9.65 12.34 6.34
N GLU A 145 10.01 12.04 7.59
CA GLU A 145 10.73 10.83 7.95
C GLU A 145 9.85 9.59 7.73
N ILE A 146 10.39 8.63 7.00
CA ILE A 146 9.80 7.30 6.86
C ILE A 146 9.98 6.55 8.19
N GLN A 147 8.89 6.01 8.71
CA GLN A 147 8.87 5.24 9.95
C GLN A 147 9.14 3.76 9.65
N PRO A 148 10.31 3.20 10.04
CA PRO A 148 10.67 1.81 9.72
C PRO A 148 9.68 0.78 10.26
N GLU A 149 9.08 1.05 11.42
CA GLU A 149 8.05 0.21 12.04
C GLU A 149 6.77 0.16 11.21
N LEU A 150 6.35 1.26 10.58
CA LEU A 150 5.17 1.27 9.71
C LEU A 150 5.41 0.48 8.42
N VAL A 151 6.63 0.56 7.88
CA VAL A 151 7.05 -0.28 6.73
C VAL A 151 7.07 -1.76 7.12
N ALA A 152 7.61 -2.08 8.29
CA ALA A 152 7.67 -3.45 8.79
C ALA A 152 6.28 -4.03 9.06
N ASP A 153 5.40 -3.26 9.71
CA ASP A 153 4.02 -3.63 9.98
C ASP A 153 3.24 -3.86 8.69
N PHE A 154 3.43 -2.98 7.69
CA PHE A 154 2.89 -3.15 6.33
C PHE A 154 3.31 -4.51 5.75
N ALA A 155 4.63 -4.76 5.64
CA ALA A 155 5.11 -6.00 5.05
C ALA A 155 4.65 -7.25 5.82
N ALA A 156 4.66 -7.19 7.16
CA ALA A 156 4.26 -8.30 8.01
C ALA A 156 2.81 -8.73 7.76
N HIS A 157 1.86 -7.79 7.73
CA HIS A 157 0.45 -8.17 7.54
C HIS A 157 0.16 -8.68 6.12
N VAL A 158 0.92 -8.25 5.09
CA VAL A 158 0.79 -8.81 3.73
C VAL A 158 1.28 -10.26 3.70
N VAL A 159 2.42 -10.55 4.35
CA VAL A 159 2.94 -11.92 4.47
C VAL A 159 1.98 -12.80 5.27
N GLU A 160 1.41 -12.31 6.37
CA GLU A 160 0.41 -13.03 7.16
C GLU A 160 -0.82 -13.40 6.31
N ARG A 161 -1.38 -12.46 5.55
CA ARG A 161 -2.48 -12.77 4.62
C ARG A 161 -2.05 -13.83 3.60
N ALA A 162 -0.88 -13.71 3.00
CA ALA A 162 -0.41 -14.68 2.01
C ALA A 162 -0.27 -16.10 2.59
N ARG A 163 0.15 -16.23 3.86
CA ARG A 163 0.16 -17.50 4.60
C ARG A 163 -1.24 -18.05 4.84
N GLU A 164 -2.19 -17.18 5.21
CA GLU A 164 -3.59 -17.56 5.39
C GLU A 164 -4.21 -18.05 4.08
N ASP A 165 -4.02 -17.33 2.98
CA ASP A 165 -4.59 -17.65 1.67
C ASP A 165 -4.00 -18.95 1.08
N SER A 166 -2.72 -19.22 1.34
CA SER A 166 -2.03 -20.45 0.88
C SER A 166 -2.15 -21.63 1.83
N CYS A 167 -2.71 -21.44 3.04
CA CYS A 167 -2.66 -22.41 4.13
C CYS A 167 -1.25 -22.98 4.39
N SER A 168 -0.21 -22.17 4.18
CA SER A 168 1.21 -22.56 4.29
C SER A 168 1.98 -21.60 5.18
N MET A 169 2.91 -22.15 5.98
CA MET A 169 3.87 -21.35 6.75
C MET A 169 5.12 -21.00 5.94
N GLU A 170 5.37 -21.73 4.86
CA GLU A 170 6.52 -21.57 3.95
C GLU A 170 6.15 -20.60 2.83
N VAL A 171 5.93 -19.33 3.19
CA VAL A 171 5.73 -18.24 2.22
C VAL A 171 6.98 -17.37 2.22
N GLU A 172 7.67 -17.33 1.09
CA GLU A 172 8.80 -16.45 0.89
C GLU A 172 8.33 -15.09 0.35
N GLU A 173 8.82 -13.98 0.92
CA GLU A 173 8.41 -12.61 0.58
C GLU A 173 8.50 -12.31 -0.93
N ARG A 174 9.48 -12.90 -1.63
CA ARG A 174 9.68 -12.72 -3.07
C ARG A 174 8.51 -13.19 -3.93
N ASP A 175 7.71 -14.11 -3.40
CA ASP A 175 6.55 -14.70 -4.07
C ASP A 175 5.23 -14.07 -3.57
N VAL A 176 5.31 -13.07 -2.69
CA VAL A 176 4.15 -12.38 -2.13
C VAL A 176 3.80 -11.15 -2.94
N PHE A 177 2.52 -11.04 -3.30
CA PHE A 177 1.94 -9.88 -3.97
C PHE A 177 1.06 -9.08 -3.02
N VAL A 178 1.18 -7.76 -3.08
CA VAL A 178 0.30 -6.80 -2.41
C VAL A 178 -0.95 -6.60 -3.27
N THR A 179 -2.10 -6.69 -2.62
CA THR A 179 -3.43 -6.54 -3.22
C THR A 179 -4.15 -5.30 -2.68
N GLU A 180 -5.28 -4.95 -3.27
CA GLU A 180 -6.15 -3.87 -2.78
C GLU A 180 -6.65 -4.13 -1.35
N ARG A 181 -6.83 -5.41 -0.97
CA ARG A 181 -7.24 -5.80 0.38
C ARG A 181 -6.14 -5.49 1.42
N ASP A 182 -4.89 -5.69 1.05
CA ASP A 182 -3.74 -5.37 1.92
C ASP A 182 -3.66 -3.87 2.19
N ILE A 183 -3.80 -3.06 1.14
CA ILE A 183 -3.86 -1.61 1.26
C ILE A 183 -5.06 -1.19 2.10
N ALA A 184 -6.24 -1.75 1.86
CA ALA A 184 -7.45 -1.44 2.62
C ALA A 184 -7.28 -1.71 4.12
N LEU A 185 -6.64 -2.83 4.50
CA LEU A 185 -6.35 -3.15 5.89
C LEU A 185 -5.41 -2.12 6.51
N THR A 186 -4.34 -1.76 5.81
CA THR A 186 -3.42 -0.69 6.25
C THR A 186 -4.16 0.62 6.47
N ARG A 187 -4.97 1.05 5.50
CA ARG A 187 -5.75 2.29 5.58
C ARG A 187 -6.71 2.29 6.77
N VAL A 188 -7.46 1.20 6.98
CA VAL A 188 -8.37 1.09 8.14
C VAL A 188 -7.61 1.18 9.46
N ARG A 189 -6.44 0.54 9.56
CA ARG A 189 -5.58 0.62 10.76
C ARG A 189 -5.04 2.02 10.99
N ARG A 190 -4.49 2.67 9.95
CA ARG A 190 -3.94 4.03 10.05
C ARG A 190 -5.02 5.06 10.39
N GLU A 191 -6.15 5.05 9.69
CA GLU A 191 -7.27 5.98 9.94
C GLU A 191 -7.91 5.81 11.34
N ARG A 192 -7.66 4.70 12.04
CA ARG A 192 -8.11 4.50 13.42
C ARG A 192 -7.22 5.21 14.45
N LEU A 193 -5.97 5.47 14.09
CA LEU A 193 -4.95 6.06 14.96
C LEU A 193 -4.79 7.57 14.74
N SER A 194 -5.55 8.12 13.79
CA SER A 194 -5.48 9.51 13.35
C SER A 194 -6.85 10.18 13.49
N GLU A 195 -6.88 11.51 13.38
CA GLU A 195 -8.14 12.24 13.27
C GLU A 195 -8.88 11.86 11.96
N PRO A 196 -10.22 11.97 11.93
CA PRO A 196 -10.98 11.62 10.74
C PRO A 196 -10.60 12.47 9.52
N LEU A 197 -10.23 11.80 8.44
CA LEU A 197 -9.93 12.46 7.17
C LEU A 197 -11.17 13.09 6.53
N SER A 198 -10.96 14.20 5.83
CA SER A 198 -11.96 14.75 4.92
C SER A 198 -12.28 13.75 3.79
N ALA A 199 -13.44 13.89 3.15
CA ALA A 199 -13.79 13.04 2.01
C ALA A 199 -12.76 13.13 0.87
N MET A 200 -12.22 14.32 0.63
CA MET A 200 -11.19 14.57 -0.38
C MET A 200 -9.88 13.83 -0.02
N HIS A 201 -9.37 14.03 1.19
CA HIS A 201 -8.13 13.38 1.63
C HIS A 201 -8.29 11.86 1.74
N ALA A 202 -9.45 11.36 2.14
CA ALA A 202 -9.72 9.93 2.12
C ALA A 202 -9.67 9.34 0.69
N GLU A 203 -10.16 10.06 -0.34
CA GLU A 203 -10.00 9.64 -1.73
C GLU A 203 -8.53 9.71 -2.20
N MET A 204 -7.80 10.77 -1.84
CA MET A 204 -6.37 10.91 -2.16
C MET A 204 -5.56 9.76 -1.59
N ALA A 205 -5.78 9.44 -0.31
CA ALA A 205 -5.05 8.40 0.38
C ALA A 205 -5.25 6.99 -0.21
N ARG A 206 -6.41 6.74 -0.84
CA ARG A 206 -6.63 5.52 -1.64
C ARG A 206 -5.98 5.62 -3.01
N GLY A 207 -6.06 6.80 -3.63
CA GLY A 207 -5.47 7.11 -4.93
C GLY A 207 -3.96 6.92 -4.97
N GLU A 208 -3.23 7.35 -3.93
CA GLU A 208 -1.78 7.19 -3.80
C GLU A 208 -1.35 5.72 -3.95
N MET A 209 -2.00 4.84 -3.18
CA MET A 209 -1.69 3.41 -3.24
C MET A 209 -2.28 2.74 -4.50
N ALA A 210 -3.41 3.23 -5.02
CA ALA A 210 -3.95 2.76 -6.30
C ALA A 210 -2.99 3.03 -7.47
N ILE A 211 -2.29 4.17 -7.47
CA ILE A 211 -1.28 4.50 -8.48
C ILE A 211 -0.15 3.49 -8.40
N ILE A 212 0.47 3.30 -7.24
CA ILE A 212 1.67 2.45 -7.14
C ILE A 212 1.36 0.96 -7.32
N LEU A 213 0.19 0.49 -6.87
CA LEU A 213 -0.28 -0.87 -7.18
C LEU A 213 -0.50 -1.07 -8.68
N GLY A 214 -0.94 -0.03 -9.40
CA GLY A 214 -1.05 -0.08 -10.86
C GLY A 214 0.32 -0.17 -11.52
N VAL A 215 1.24 0.74 -11.18
CA VAL A 215 2.61 0.80 -11.73
C VAL A 215 3.35 -0.53 -11.63
N TRP A 216 3.18 -1.23 -10.51
CA TRP A 216 3.85 -2.52 -10.26
C TRP A 216 2.93 -3.72 -10.35
N HIS A 217 1.75 -3.58 -10.95
CA HIS A 217 0.88 -4.72 -11.17
C HIS A 217 1.60 -5.75 -12.06
N GLN A 218 1.70 -6.97 -11.55
CA GLN A 218 2.28 -8.11 -12.22
C GLN A 218 1.28 -9.26 -12.16
N ARG A 219 1.38 -10.17 -13.14
CA ARG A 219 0.65 -11.43 -13.15
C ARG A 219 1.63 -12.57 -13.44
N VAL A 220 1.86 -13.42 -12.45
CA VAL A 220 2.81 -14.52 -12.49
C VAL A 220 2.12 -15.79 -12.02
N ASP A 221 2.09 -16.83 -12.84
CA ASP A 221 1.58 -18.17 -12.50
C ASP A 221 0.20 -18.19 -11.80
N GLY A 222 -0.69 -17.27 -12.20
CA GLY A 222 -2.04 -17.15 -11.64
C GLY A 222 -2.15 -16.27 -10.38
N ALA A 223 -1.03 -15.86 -9.79
CA ALA A 223 -1.00 -14.77 -8.80
C ALA A 223 -0.98 -13.41 -9.50
N GLU A 224 -1.64 -12.41 -8.89
CA GLU A 224 -1.67 -11.05 -9.40
C GLU A 224 -1.58 -10.02 -8.28
N GLY A 225 -0.94 -8.89 -8.56
CA GLY A 225 -0.73 -7.81 -7.60
C GLY A 225 0.63 -7.16 -7.79
N ALA A 226 1.05 -6.34 -6.83
CA ALA A 226 2.36 -5.72 -6.87
C ALA A 226 3.36 -6.49 -5.99
N PRO A 227 4.57 -6.86 -6.46
CA PRO A 227 5.52 -7.61 -5.65
C PRO A 227 5.82 -6.89 -4.32
N LEU A 228 5.65 -7.58 -3.19
CA LEU A 228 5.83 -6.98 -1.86
C LEU A 228 7.25 -6.44 -1.68
N GLN A 229 8.25 -7.17 -2.14
CA GLN A 229 9.65 -6.74 -2.09
C GLN A 229 9.87 -5.38 -2.78
N TRP A 230 9.16 -5.12 -3.89
CA TRP A 230 9.27 -3.87 -4.63
C TRP A 230 8.66 -2.71 -3.84
N LEU A 231 7.42 -2.88 -3.35
CA LEU A 231 6.76 -1.86 -2.53
C LEU A 231 7.55 -1.58 -1.25
N ARG A 232 8.04 -2.62 -0.57
CA ARG A 232 8.80 -2.45 0.68
C ARG A 232 10.09 -1.67 0.44
N THR A 233 10.84 -2.00 -0.62
CA THR A 233 12.07 -1.27 -0.98
C THR A 233 11.75 0.19 -1.31
N TRP A 234 10.70 0.44 -2.07
CA TRP A 234 10.32 1.80 -2.44
C TRP A 234 9.82 2.63 -1.25
N LEU A 235 8.99 2.05 -0.39
CA LEU A 235 8.49 2.71 0.82
C LEU A 235 9.61 3.00 1.83
N ALA A 236 10.64 2.14 1.90
CA ALA A 236 11.74 2.28 2.85
C ALA A 236 12.90 3.15 2.36
N GLU A 237 13.23 3.04 1.07
CA GLU A 237 14.47 3.59 0.49
C GLU A 237 14.23 4.61 -0.61
N GLU A 238 12.97 4.80 -1.02
CA GLU A 238 12.58 5.71 -2.12
C GLU A 238 13.41 5.44 -3.37
N ARG A 239 13.44 4.15 -3.72
CA ARG A 239 14.28 3.57 -4.76
C ARG A 239 13.44 2.67 -5.65
N LEU A 240 13.66 2.78 -6.96
CA LEU A 240 13.03 1.90 -7.93
C LEU A 240 13.59 0.46 -7.83
N PRO A 241 12.77 -0.58 -8.03
CA PRO A 241 13.22 -1.97 -8.02
C PRO A 241 14.30 -2.22 -9.06
N SER A 242 15.32 -3.01 -8.71
CA SER A 242 16.43 -3.33 -9.62
C SER A 242 15.93 -4.03 -10.89
N GLY A 243 16.35 -3.53 -12.06
CA GLY A 243 15.95 -4.06 -13.37
C GLY A 243 14.51 -3.77 -13.82
N TRP A 244 13.66 -3.19 -12.96
CA TRP A 244 12.31 -2.77 -13.34
C TRP A 244 12.29 -1.52 -14.23
N LYS A 245 11.48 -1.59 -15.29
CA LYS A 245 11.08 -0.43 -16.09
C LYS A 245 9.56 -0.44 -16.25
N PRO A 246 8.91 0.72 -16.49
CA PRO A 246 7.53 0.73 -16.92
C PRO A 246 7.38 -0.16 -18.17
N ASP A 247 6.52 -1.16 -18.06
CA ASP A 247 6.18 -2.13 -19.11
C ASP A 247 4.76 -1.91 -19.65
N HIS A 248 3.99 -1.03 -19.01
CA HIS A 248 2.66 -0.61 -19.41
C HIS A 248 2.40 0.86 -19.02
N VAL A 249 1.29 1.41 -19.48
CA VAL A 249 0.83 2.75 -19.09
C VAL A 249 -0.26 2.63 -18.03
N ASN A 250 -0.04 3.23 -16.85
CA ASN A 250 -1.05 3.28 -15.80
C ASN A 250 -1.96 4.51 -15.99
N THR A 251 -3.25 4.29 -16.28
CA THR A 251 -4.16 5.37 -16.65
C THR A 251 -4.98 5.90 -15.48
N LEU A 252 -5.57 7.10 -15.65
CA LEU A 252 -6.51 7.65 -14.66
C LEU A 252 -7.71 6.70 -14.40
N MET A 253 -8.21 6.01 -15.43
CA MET A 253 -9.31 5.07 -15.26
C MET A 253 -8.89 3.86 -14.43
N ASP A 254 -7.68 3.33 -14.67
CA ASP A 254 -7.14 2.20 -13.90
C ASP A 254 -7.00 2.58 -12.41
N VAL A 255 -6.45 3.76 -12.14
CA VAL A 255 -6.32 4.31 -10.78
C VAL A 255 -7.69 4.46 -10.11
N MET A 256 -8.69 5.00 -10.80
CA MET A 256 -10.04 5.15 -10.24
C MET A 256 -10.69 3.80 -9.93
N HIS A 257 -10.54 2.79 -10.81
CA HIS A 257 -11.04 1.45 -10.56
C HIS A 257 -10.36 0.81 -9.33
N ARG A 258 -9.03 0.93 -9.23
CA ARG A 258 -8.25 0.38 -8.12
C ARG A 258 -8.56 1.09 -6.79
N ALA A 259 -8.67 2.42 -6.80
CA ALA A 259 -9.09 3.20 -5.62
C ALA A 259 -10.50 2.82 -5.16
N SER A 260 -11.43 2.57 -6.08
CA SER A 260 -12.77 2.07 -5.77
C SER A 260 -12.75 0.67 -5.16
N ALA A 261 -11.90 -0.23 -5.67
CA ALA A 261 -11.69 -1.57 -5.10
C ALA A 261 -11.12 -1.50 -3.68
N ILE A 262 -10.11 -0.66 -3.43
CA ILE A 262 -9.58 -0.40 -2.07
C ILE A 262 -10.71 0.09 -1.15
N ARG A 263 -11.50 1.08 -1.60
CA ARG A 263 -12.63 1.61 -0.82
C ARG A 263 -13.65 0.53 -0.47
N LYS A 264 -13.95 -0.36 -1.42
CA LYS A 264 -14.88 -1.48 -1.22
C LYS A 264 -14.34 -2.44 -0.14
N GLU A 265 -13.07 -2.79 -0.20
CA GLU A 265 -12.44 -3.65 0.81
C GLU A 265 -12.35 -2.97 2.18
N MET A 266 -12.07 -1.66 2.25
CA MET A 266 -12.10 -0.90 3.51
C MET A 266 -13.50 -0.96 4.16
N ASN A 267 -14.55 -0.77 3.37
CA ASN A 267 -15.92 -0.85 3.86
C ASN A 267 -16.27 -2.25 4.37
N ARG A 268 -15.80 -3.29 3.67
CA ARG A 268 -15.97 -4.69 4.06
C ARG A 268 -15.28 -4.98 5.40
N ILE A 269 -14.01 -4.60 5.55
CA ILE A 269 -13.24 -4.79 6.79
C ILE A 269 -13.95 -4.10 7.96
N ARG A 270 -14.37 -2.83 7.79
CA ARG A 270 -15.10 -2.09 8.83
C ARG A 270 -16.44 -2.75 9.19
N GLU A 271 -17.12 -3.36 8.22
CA GLU A 271 -18.37 -4.09 8.49
C GLU A 271 -18.12 -5.39 9.24
N GLU A 272 -17.09 -6.15 8.88
CA GLU A 272 -16.65 -7.36 9.58
C GLU A 272 -16.28 -7.04 11.03
N GLU A 273 -15.52 -5.97 11.28
CA GLU A 273 -15.18 -5.50 12.63
C GLU A 273 -16.43 -5.13 13.45
N ARG A 274 -17.39 -4.38 12.86
CA ARG A 274 -18.67 -4.05 13.53
C ARG A 274 -19.46 -5.30 13.90
N LYS A 275 -19.49 -6.31 13.01
CA LYS A 275 -20.15 -7.60 13.26
C LYS A 275 -19.49 -8.34 14.42
N VAL A 276 -18.15 -8.44 14.43
CA VAL A 276 -17.39 -9.08 15.51
C VAL A 276 -17.64 -8.39 16.85
N ASP A 277 -17.61 -7.06 16.90
CA ASP A 277 -17.90 -6.29 18.11
C ASP A 277 -19.34 -6.48 18.60
N SER A 278 -20.31 -6.52 17.68
CA SER A 278 -21.71 -6.79 18.03
C SER A 278 -21.90 -8.18 18.66
N THR A 279 -21.22 -9.19 18.12
CA THR A 279 -21.24 -10.57 18.63
C THR A 279 -20.56 -10.66 19.99
N ARG A 280 -19.43 -9.99 20.17
CA ARG A 280 -18.71 -9.92 21.46
C ARG A 280 -19.56 -9.22 22.54
N ARG A 281 -20.26 -8.15 22.18
CA ARG A 281 -21.20 -7.45 23.08
C ARG A 281 -22.39 -8.33 23.48
N LYS A 282 -23.00 -9.05 22.52
CA LYS A 282 -24.09 -10.02 22.80
C LYS A 282 -23.62 -11.13 23.74
N ARG A 283 -22.44 -11.72 23.50
CA ARG A 283 -21.87 -12.76 24.37
C ARG A 283 -21.61 -12.25 25.79
N ARG A 284 -21.06 -11.04 25.94
CA ARG A 284 -20.85 -10.42 27.26
C ARG A 284 -22.16 -10.16 28.00
N ARG A 285 -23.20 -9.67 27.30
CA ARG A 285 -24.52 -9.45 27.89
C ARG A 285 -25.14 -10.76 28.38
N GLY A 286 -25.09 -11.83 27.58
CA GLY A 286 -25.59 -13.14 27.99
C GLY A 286 -24.87 -13.70 29.23
N VAL A 287 -23.55 -13.50 29.34
CA VAL A 287 -22.80 -13.87 30.56
C VAL A 287 -23.26 -13.05 31.77
N LEU A 288 -23.47 -11.75 31.60
CA LEU A 288 -23.97 -10.88 32.68
C LEU A 288 -25.38 -11.29 33.13
N ASP A 289 -26.28 -11.61 32.20
CA ASP A 289 -27.64 -12.06 32.49
C ASP A 289 -27.63 -13.39 33.29
N ILE A 290 -26.73 -14.31 32.95
CA ILE A 290 -26.53 -15.56 33.71
C ILE A 290 -26.04 -15.27 35.13
N VAL A 291 -25.04 -14.38 35.29
CA VAL A 291 -24.50 -14.03 36.61
C VAL A 291 -25.57 -13.38 37.49
N VAL A 292 -26.35 -12.43 36.95
CA VAL A 292 -27.45 -11.79 37.68
C VAL A 292 -28.51 -12.82 38.09
N TYR A 293 -28.87 -13.75 37.20
CA TYR A 293 -29.81 -14.83 37.51
C TYR A 293 -29.31 -15.73 38.66
N PHE A 294 -28.05 -16.16 38.62
CA PHE A 294 -27.45 -16.97 39.69
C PHE A 294 -27.33 -16.21 41.02
N CYS A 295 -26.94 -14.92 40.99
CA CYS A 295 -26.93 -14.07 42.19
C CYS A 295 -28.33 -13.93 42.79
N GLY A 296 -29.37 -13.80 41.97
CA GLY A 296 -30.76 -13.77 42.42
C GLY A 296 -31.18 -15.08 43.09
N LEU A 297 -30.86 -16.23 42.48
CA LEU A 297 -31.15 -17.55 43.08
C LEU A 297 -30.43 -17.76 44.42
N VAL A 298 -29.17 -17.35 44.52
CA VAL A 298 -28.40 -17.44 45.79
C VAL A 298 -29.00 -16.52 46.84
N TYR A 299 -29.36 -15.28 46.48
CA TYR A 299 -30.02 -14.35 47.39
C TYR A 299 -31.34 -14.90 47.92
N ASP A 300 -32.21 -15.40 47.04
CA ASP A 300 -33.49 -16.01 47.43
C ASP A 300 -33.30 -17.25 48.31
N TYR A 301 -32.27 -18.07 48.04
CA TYR A 301 -31.93 -19.22 48.88
C TYR A 301 -31.46 -18.78 50.28
N LEU A 302 -30.55 -17.81 50.37
CA LEU A 302 -30.05 -17.30 51.66
C LEU A 302 -31.20 -16.68 52.48
N VAL A 303 -32.08 -15.89 51.87
CA VAL A 303 -33.22 -15.26 52.55
C VAL A 303 -34.23 -16.30 53.06
N ARG A 304 -34.46 -17.40 52.34
CA ARG A 304 -35.44 -18.43 52.75
C ARG A 304 -34.95 -19.43 53.79
N TYR A 305 -33.63 -19.62 53.91
CA TYR A 305 -33.07 -20.72 54.71
C TYR A 305 -32.13 -20.29 55.83
N LEU A 306 -31.74 -19.01 55.90
CA LEU A 306 -30.86 -18.48 56.95
C LEU A 306 -31.48 -17.34 57.79
N VAL A 307 -32.72 -16.95 57.48
CA VAL A 307 -33.57 -16.03 58.28
C VAL A 307 -34.81 -16.79 58.72
#